data_AF-A0A3C0UQI1-F1
#
_entry.id   AF-A0A3C0UQI1-F1
#
_cell.length_a   1.000
_cell.length_b   1.000
_cell.length_c   1.000
_cell.angle_alpha   90.00
_cell.angle_beta   90.00
_cell.angle_gamma   90.00
#
_symmetry.space_group_name_H-M   'P 1'
#
loop_
_entity.id
_entity.type
_entity.pdbx_description
1 polymer ?
#
loop_
_entity_poly.entity_id
_entity_poly.type
_entity_poly.pdbx_seq_one_letter_code
_entity_poly.pdbx_strand_id
1 'polypeptide(L)'
;MYQLIRSALRKPISVVVGVFGILFFSVMSLFTIPVDIFPNLDLPTIYVVQQYGGMAPDQMDGFMATRYQDHFLYVSGIRDVEVKTIQGLSLIRLQFYPGTDMAQAAAEVANNVSRAKAYMPEGTVPPQVVRFDASSVPVGQLVFESKTRSLNEIQDFASSRVRPMFSRIPGVSSPPPLGGNQRTIIIKVNPQLVRSYQLTPDEIIKAIVTNNQISPAGNIRMGEKTLMTPVNSLVKKPEDFLDIPIRVGAGPTVFVRDVGTVEDGADVTVSYALVNGRRAVYIPVVKKSDASTLDVVNNIKKALPELQNSIPEDVKISYEFDQSVYVTNALKSLVTEGILGAVLTGLMVLLFLRDWRSVIIVVVTIPISVLSAVILLNLAGQTINIMTLSGLALAVGI
;
A
#
# COMPACT_ATOMS: atom_id res chain seq x y z
N MET A 1 -33.82 40.66 -4.85
CA MET A 1 -34.32 39.68 -5.84
C MET A 1 -34.83 40.33 -7.13
N TYR A 2 -35.80 41.25 -7.07
CA TYR A 2 -36.36 41.91 -8.27
C TYR A 2 -35.34 42.64 -9.17
N GLN A 3 -34.33 43.29 -8.57
CA GLN A 3 -33.27 43.95 -9.34
C GLN A 3 -32.36 42.97 -10.10
N LEU A 4 -32.09 41.78 -9.55
CA LEU A 4 -31.31 40.72 -10.20
C LEU A 4 -32.03 40.17 -11.43
N ILE A 5 -33.32 39.86 -11.30
CA ILE A 5 -34.16 39.33 -12.39
C ILE A 5 -34.26 40.37 -13.52
N ARG A 6 -34.47 41.65 -13.18
CA ARG A 6 -34.55 42.74 -14.17
C ARG A 6 -33.23 42.95 -14.92
N SER A 7 -32.09 42.77 -14.25
CA SER A 7 -30.77 42.87 -14.88
C SER A 7 -30.50 41.70 -15.82
N ALA A 8 -30.85 40.48 -15.42
CA ALA A 8 -30.72 39.28 -16.24
C ALA A 8 -31.55 39.36 -17.53
N LEU A 9 -32.81 39.81 -17.43
CA LEU A 9 -33.71 39.98 -18.59
C LEU A 9 -33.26 41.09 -19.55
N ARG A 10 -32.55 42.12 -19.05
CA ARG A 10 -32.03 43.23 -19.88
C ARG A 10 -30.74 42.86 -20.62
N LYS A 11 -29.99 41.85 -20.17
CA LYS A 11 -28.70 41.44 -20.76
C LYS A 11 -28.70 39.94 -21.14
N PRO A 12 -29.55 39.50 -22.07
CA PRO A 12 -29.70 38.08 -22.41
C PRO A 12 -28.40 37.47 -22.94
N ILE A 13 -27.62 38.21 -23.74
CA ILE A 13 -26.31 37.74 -24.24
C ILE A 13 -25.33 37.50 -23.09
N SER A 14 -25.29 38.38 -22.08
CA SER A 14 -24.42 38.20 -20.92
C SER A 14 -24.78 36.95 -20.10
N VAL A 15 -26.07 36.64 -19.97
CA VAL A 15 -26.54 35.43 -19.27
C VAL A 15 -26.13 34.17 -20.05
N VAL A 16 -26.31 34.16 -21.38
CA VAL A 16 -25.89 33.05 -22.23
C VAL A 16 -24.38 32.83 -22.15
N VAL A 17 -23.58 33.89 -22.21
CA VAL A 17 -22.12 33.81 -22.03
C VAL A 17 -21.77 33.26 -20.64
N GLY A 18 -22.49 33.66 -19.59
CA GLY A 18 -22.31 33.10 -18.24
C GLY A 18 -22.57 31.59 -18.18
N VAL A 19 -23.64 31.11 -18.82
CA VAL A 19 -23.96 29.67 -18.91
C VAL A 19 -22.88 28.90 -19.69
N PHE A 20 -22.41 29.43 -20.81
CA PHE A 20 -21.30 28.83 -21.55
C PHE A 20 -19.99 28.85 -20.74
N GLY A 21 -19.75 29.90 -19.95
CA GLY A 21 -18.65 29.96 -19.00
C GLY A 21 -18.72 28.84 -17.97
N ILE A 22 -19.89 28.63 -17.36
CA ILE A 22 -20.13 27.51 -16.44
C ILE A 22 -19.84 26.19 -17.15
N LEU A 23 -20.41 25.93 -18.33
CA LEU A 23 -20.16 24.72 -19.10
C LEU A 23 -18.65 24.48 -19.34
N PHE A 24 -17.93 25.52 -19.75
CA PHE A 24 -16.49 25.44 -19.99
C PHE A 24 -15.71 25.09 -18.70
N PHE A 25 -15.96 25.80 -17.60
CA PHE A 25 -15.28 25.54 -16.33
C PHE A 25 -15.68 24.18 -15.72
N SER A 26 -16.92 23.74 -15.92
CA SER A 26 -17.39 22.43 -15.45
C SER A 26 -16.71 21.30 -16.20
N VAL A 27 -16.55 21.41 -17.53
CA VAL A 27 -15.82 20.42 -18.32
C VAL A 27 -14.37 20.33 -17.86
N MET A 28 -13.71 21.47 -17.62
CA MET A 28 -12.34 21.48 -17.08
C MET A 28 -12.27 20.88 -15.66
N SER A 29 -13.28 21.16 -14.83
CA SER A 29 -13.39 20.62 -13.48
C SER A 29 -13.54 19.10 -13.48
N LEU A 30 -14.33 18.54 -14.40
CA LEU A 30 -14.53 17.09 -14.53
C LEU A 30 -13.23 16.32 -14.82
N PHE A 31 -12.25 16.95 -15.47
CA PHE A 31 -10.94 16.32 -15.73
C PHE A 31 -9.92 16.48 -14.60
N THR A 32 -10.18 17.37 -13.64
CA THR A 32 -9.21 17.71 -12.58
C THR A 32 -9.67 17.26 -11.20
N ILE A 33 -10.98 17.16 -10.96
CA ILE A 33 -11.53 16.76 -9.67
C ILE A 33 -11.24 15.28 -9.38
N PRO A 34 -10.63 14.94 -8.23
CA PRO A 34 -10.40 13.55 -7.86
C PRO A 34 -11.72 12.80 -7.65
N VAL A 35 -11.79 11.57 -8.16
CA VAL A 35 -12.91 10.67 -7.94
C VAL A 35 -12.50 9.57 -6.96
N ASP A 36 -13.21 9.45 -5.85
CA ASP A 36 -12.90 8.51 -4.78
C ASP A 36 -14.17 7.85 -4.22
N ILE A 37 -14.01 6.83 -3.38
CA ILE A 37 -15.14 6.21 -2.66
C ILE A 37 -15.53 7.04 -1.46
N PHE A 38 -14.53 7.37 -0.65
CA PHE A 38 -14.68 8.11 0.58
C PHE A 38 -14.32 9.59 0.36
N PRO A 39 -14.89 10.50 1.16
CA PRO A 39 -14.35 11.84 1.28
C PRO A 39 -12.89 11.76 1.76
N ASN A 40 -12.14 12.85 1.58
CA ASN A 40 -10.83 12.93 2.21
C ASN A 40 -11.02 12.92 3.74
N LEU A 41 -10.57 11.84 4.38
CA LEU A 41 -10.64 11.67 5.83
C LEU A 41 -9.29 12.09 6.39
N ASP A 42 -9.15 13.37 6.75
CA ASP A 42 -7.93 13.93 7.34
C ASP A 42 -7.70 13.39 8.77
N LEU A 43 -7.40 12.10 8.87
CA LEU A 43 -7.04 11.39 10.09
C LEU A 43 -5.55 11.04 10.03
N PRO A 44 -4.66 12.03 10.23
CA PRO A 44 -3.23 11.86 10.06
C PRO A 44 -2.69 10.86 11.08
N THR A 45 -2.26 9.70 10.60
CA THR A 45 -1.73 8.62 11.45
C THR A 45 -0.38 8.12 10.94
N ILE A 46 0.53 7.86 11.87
CA ILE A 46 1.80 7.18 11.60
C ILE A 46 1.87 5.93 12.45
N TYR A 47 2.19 4.82 11.81
CA TYR A 47 2.49 3.57 12.51
C TYR A 47 4.00 3.38 12.60
N VAL A 48 4.46 3.04 13.80
CA VAL A 48 5.82 2.58 14.04
C VAL A 48 5.73 1.09 14.37
N VAL A 49 6.39 0.28 13.56
CA VAL A 49 6.39 -1.18 13.68
C VAL A 49 7.78 -1.62 14.07
N GLN A 50 7.94 -2.08 15.30
CA GLN A 50 9.21 -2.63 15.81
C GLN A 50 9.08 -4.14 16.00
N GLN A 51 9.84 -4.88 15.21
CA GLN A 51 9.93 -6.33 15.32
C GLN A 51 11.15 -6.70 16.15
N TYR A 52 11.02 -7.66 17.05
CA TYR A 52 12.17 -8.26 17.71
C TYR A 52 11.82 -9.66 18.24
N GLY A 53 12.15 -10.68 17.45
CA GLY A 53 11.77 -12.07 17.72
C GLY A 53 12.33 -12.59 19.05
N GLY A 54 11.58 -13.49 19.69
CA GLY A 54 12.01 -14.18 20.91
C GLY A 54 11.69 -13.45 22.23
N MET A 55 11.24 -12.20 22.21
CA MET A 55 10.78 -11.49 23.41
C MET A 55 9.31 -11.73 23.73
N ALA A 56 9.01 -11.84 25.02
CA ALA A 56 7.65 -11.85 25.53
C ALA A 56 6.99 -10.45 25.42
N PRO A 57 5.65 -10.36 25.35
CA PRO A 57 4.96 -9.08 25.18
C PRO A 57 5.29 -8.03 26.25
N ASP A 58 5.45 -8.43 27.50
CA ASP A 58 5.82 -7.57 28.62
C ASP A 58 7.25 -7.01 28.49
N GLN A 59 8.19 -7.83 28.00
CA GLN A 59 9.56 -7.39 27.71
C GLN A 59 9.60 -6.41 26.52
N MET A 60 8.85 -6.71 25.47
CA MET A 60 8.71 -5.82 24.31
C MET A 60 8.14 -4.47 24.73
N ASP A 61 7.15 -4.46 25.62
CA ASP A 61 6.54 -3.24 26.13
C ASP A 61 7.55 -2.40 26.92
N GLY A 62 8.23 -3.00 27.90
CA GLY A 62 9.17 -2.29 28.77
C GLY A 62 10.47 -1.86 28.08
N PHE A 63 11.08 -2.72 27.26
CA PHE A 63 12.39 -2.41 26.64
C PHE A 63 12.28 -1.65 25.32
N MET A 64 11.15 -1.75 24.61
CA MET A 64 10.99 -1.10 23.30
C MET A 64 9.89 -0.04 23.31
N ALA A 65 8.65 -0.40 23.66
CA ALA A 65 7.53 0.52 23.54
C ALA A 65 7.66 1.73 24.48
N THR A 66 8.11 1.52 25.72
CA THR A 66 8.38 2.62 26.66
C THR A 66 9.44 3.59 26.10
N ARG A 67 10.51 3.08 25.48
CA ARG A 67 11.57 3.92 24.89
C ARG A 67 11.07 4.74 23.73
N TYR A 68 10.14 4.21 22.95
CA TYR A 68 9.49 4.99 21.91
C TYR A 68 8.59 6.08 22.47
N GLN A 69 7.78 5.77 23.48
CA GLN A 69 6.90 6.74 24.13
C GLN A 69 7.70 7.94 24.67
N ASP A 70 8.82 7.69 25.34
CA ASP A 70 9.72 8.75 25.83
C ASP A 70 10.21 9.67 24.70
N HIS A 71 10.54 9.09 23.53
CA HIS A 71 11.04 9.83 22.39
C HIS A 71 9.96 10.52 21.55
N PHE A 72 8.71 10.05 21.60
CA PHE A 72 7.60 10.71 20.92
C PHE A 72 7.17 12.01 21.59
N LEU A 73 7.56 12.25 22.84
CA LEU A 73 7.38 13.56 23.50
C LEU A 73 8.11 14.71 22.77
N TYR A 74 9.11 14.40 21.95
CA TYR A 74 9.87 15.39 21.16
C TYR A 74 9.32 15.57 19.74
N VAL A 75 8.24 14.87 19.38
CA VAL A 75 7.60 15.00 18.06
C VAL A 75 6.41 15.94 18.17
N SER A 76 6.36 16.93 17.28
CA SER A 76 5.30 17.95 17.31
C SER A 76 4.00 17.41 16.72
N GLY A 77 2.87 17.83 17.28
CA GLY A 77 1.54 17.58 16.70
C GLY A 77 0.93 16.20 16.99
N ILE A 78 1.58 15.35 17.80
CA ILE A 78 0.97 14.10 18.29
C ILE A 78 -0.18 14.45 19.25
N ARG A 79 -1.36 13.90 18.97
CA ARG A 79 -2.55 13.96 19.81
C ARG A 79 -2.65 12.75 20.73
N ASP A 80 -2.46 11.56 20.18
CA ASP A 80 -2.67 10.30 20.89
C ASP A 80 -1.62 9.25 20.46
N VAL A 81 -1.20 8.42 21.41
CA VAL A 81 -0.23 7.35 21.22
C VAL A 81 -0.83 6.07 21.75
N GLU A 82 -1.17 5.16 20.85
CA GLU A 82 -1.67 3.83 21.22
C GLU A 82 -0.59 2.78 20.94
N VAL A 83 -0.29 1.97 21.94
CA VAL A 83 0.68 0.88 21.82
C VAL A 83 -0.07 -0.45 21.88
N LYS A 84 0.21 -1.32 20.91
CA LYS A 84 -0.24 -2.70 20.92
C LYS A 84 0.95 -3.61 20.73
N THR A 85 1.26 -4.35 21.78
CA THR A 85 2.40 -5.26 21.81
C THR A 85 1.92 -6.70 21.85
N ILE A 86 2.49 -7.53 20.99
CA ILE A 86 2.34 -8.98 20.97
C ILE A 86 3.73 -9.62 20.97
N GLN A 87 3.79 -10.95 21.02
CA GLN A 87 5.07 -11.65 21.03
C GLN A 87 5.89 -11.27 19.79
N GLY A 88 7.10 -10.77 20.02
CA GLY A 88 8.05 -10.36 18.98
C GLY A 88 7.67 -9.15 18.11
N LEU A 89 6.60 -8.42 18.44
CA LEU A 89 6.14 -7.26 17.67
C LEU A 89 5.51 -6.20 18.59
N SER A 90 5.99 -4.96 18.49
CA SER A 90 5.31 -3.80 19.06
C SER A 90 4.84 -2.88 17.93
N LEU A 91 3.53 -2.62 17.90
CA LEU A 91 2.87 -1.72 16.97
C LEU A 91 2.47 -0.47 17.72
N ILE A 92 3.07 0.67 17.38
CA ILE A 92 2.70 1.97 17.95
C ILE A 92 1.97 2.79 16.90
N ARG A 93 0.77 3.28 17.26
CA ARG A 93 -0.07 4.15 16.44
C ARG A 93 0.00 5.57 16.99
N LEU A 94 0.55 6.48 16.20
CA LEU A 94 0.64 7.91 16.50
C LEU A 94 -0.45 8.64 15.72
N GLN A 95 -1.43 9.20 16.41
CA GLN A 95 -2.44 10.06 15.82
C GLN A 95 -2.04 11.51 16.00
N PHE A 96 -2.16 12.31 14.94
CA PHE A 96 -1.81 13.72 14.95
C PHE A 96 -3.05 14.62 14.96
N TYR A 97 -2.87 15.88 15.33
CA TYR A 97 -3.93 16.89 15.17
C TYR A 97 -4.22 17.14 13.67
N PRO A 98 -5.47 17.43 13.30
CA PRO A 98 -5.81 17.84 11.93
C PRO A 98 -4.98 19.07 11.49
N GLY A 99 -4.54 19.08 10.23
CA GLY A 99 -3.71 20.15 9.66
C GLY A 99 -2.20 20.05 9.95
N THR A 100 -1.76 19.02 10.67
CA THR A 100 -0.32 18.75 10.85
C THR A 100 0.35 18.42 9.51
N ASP A 101 1.52 19.01 9.25
CA ASP A 101 2.35 18.60 8.12
C ASP A 101 2.89 17.19 8.35
N MET A 102 2.31 16.23 7.63
CA MET A 102 2.65 14.82 7.79
C MET A 102 3.99 14.43 7.18
N ALA A 103 4.54 15.21 6.25
CA ALA A 103 5.89 14.97 5.74
C ALA A 103 6.92 15.36 6.80
N GLN A 104 6.73 16.52 7.44
CA GLN A 104 7.56 16.94 8.56
C GLN A 104 7.42 15.98 9.76
N ALA A 105 6.18 15.67 10.16
CA ALA A 105 5.93 14.76 11.28
C ALA A 105 6.54 13.36 11.04
N ALA A 106 6.45 12.82 9.81
CA ALA A 106 7.08 11.54 9.49
C ALA A 106 8.61 11.58 9.59
N ALA A 107 9.25 12.69 9.18
CA ALA A 107 10.68 12.87 9.34
C ALA A 107 11.08 12.99 10.82
N GLU A 108 10.32 13.74 11.63
CA GLU A 108 10.53 13.85 13.08
C GLU A 108 10.37 12.50 13.78
N VAL A 109 9.33 11.74 13.46
CA VAL A 109 9.13 10.37 13.97
C VAL A 109 10.29 9.48 13.57
N ALA A 110 10.66 9.43 12.28
CA ALA A 110 11.77 8.62 11.78
C ALA A 110 13.09 8.91 12.50
N ASN A 111 13.39 10.19 12.75
CA ASN A 111 14.57 10.60 13.49
C ASN A 111 14.52 10.16 14.96
N ASN A 112 13.39 10.35 15.63
CA ASN A 112 13.25 10.00 17.05
C ASN A 112 13.22 8.49 17.29
N VAL A 113 12.58 7.69 16.42
CA VAL A 113 12.63 6.22 16.53
C VAL A 113 14.04 5.69 16.27
N SER A 114 14.81 6.33 15.38
CA SER A 114 16.20 5.95 15.14
C SER A 114 17.09 6.25 16.35
N ARG A 115 16.82 7.33 17.10
CA ARG A 115 17.53 7.62 18.36
C ARG A 115 17.13 6.63 19.46
N ALA A 116 15.84 6.33 19.57
CA ALA A 116 15.31 5.37 20.55
C ALA A 116 15.99 3.99 20.45
N LYS A 117 16.33 3.58 19.22
CA LYS A 117 17.02 2.32 18.96
C LYS A 117 18.34 2.16 19.74
N ALA A 118 19.05 3.25 20.03
CA ALA A 118 20.31 3.19 20.76
C ALA A 118 20.16 2.67 22.21
N TYR A 119 18.96 2.71 22.77
CA TYR A 119 18.65 2.23 24.12
C TYR A 119 18.05 0.81 24.13
N MET A 120 17.89 0.20 22.96
CA MET A 120 17.27 -1.12 22.80
C MET A 120 18.33 -2.22 22.85
N PRO A 121 17.93 -3.47 23.18
CA PRO A 121 18.85 -4.61 23.21
C PRO A 121 19.60 -4.83 21.89
N GLU A 122 20.81 -5.37 21.99
CA GLU A 122 21.59 -5.75 20.81
C GLU A 122 20.82 -6.72 19.91
N GLY A 123 21.00 -6.60 18.60
CA GLY A 123 20.24 -7.38 17.62
C GLY A 123 18.90 -6.78 17.21
N THR A 124 18.45 -5.70 17.85
CA THR A 124 17.23 -4.97 17.45
C THR A 124 17.32 -4.52 15.98
N VAL A 125 16.37 -4.97 15.15
CA VAL A 125 16.26 -4.53 13.75
C VAL A 125 15.72 -3.09 13.69
N PRO A 126 16.05 -2.30 12.65
CA PRO A 126 15.47 -0.97 12.49
C PRO A 126 13.92 -1.01 12.45
N PRO A 127 13.23 -0.06 13.12
CA PRO A 127 11.77 0.03 13.03
C PRO A 127 11.33 0.42 11.63
N GLN A 128 10.10 0.05 11.28
CA GLN A 128 9.43 0.56 10.09
C GLN A 128 8.49 1.69 10.48
N VAL A 129 8.69 2.86 9.88
CA VAL A 129 7.78 4.00 10.02
C VAL A 129 6.92 4.08 8.78
N VAL A 130 5.62 3.87 8.95
CA VAL A 130 4.65 3.81 7.86
C VAL A 130 3.60 4.89 8.09
N ARG A 131 3.55 5.87 7.18
CA ARG A 131 2.43 6.80 7.13
C ARG A 131 1.20 6.03 6.64
N PHE A 132 0.12 6.09 7.40
CA PHE A 132 -1.15 5.49 7.03
C PHE A 132 -2.23 6.54 7.18
N ASP A 133 -2.87 6.86 6.07
CA ASP A 133 -4.02 7.75 6.06
C ASP A 133 -5.30 6.89 6.11
N ALA A 134 -6.39 7.39 6.70
CA ALA A 134 -7.67 6.68 6.65
C ALA A 134 -8.20 6.51 5.21
N SER A 135 -7.72 7.32 4.27
CA SER A 135 -7.93 7.15 2.83
C SER A 135 -7.03 6.09 2.17
N SER A 136 -5.96 5.62 2.83
CA SER A 136 -5.03 4.59 2.34
C SER A 136 -5.59 3.17 2.50
N VAL A 137 -6.86 3.00 2.14
CA VAL A 137 -7.53 1.70 2.15
C VAL A 137 -7.07 0.91 0.91
N PRO A 138 -6.88 -0.42 1.01
CA PRO A 138 -6.69 -1.24 -0.17
C PRO A 138 -7.81 -1.01 -1.19
N VAL A 139 -7.46 -0.52 -2.38
CA VAL A 139 -8.40 -0.26 -3.48
C VAL A 139 -8.65 -1.50 -4.35
N GLY A 140 -7.88 -2.56 -4.11
CA GLY A 140 -8.11 -3.90 -4.62
C GLY A 140 -6.98 -4.84 -4.23
N GLN A 141 -6.99 -6.03 -4.79
CA GLN A 141 -6.02 -7.09 -4.50
C GLN A 141 -5.54 -7.72 -5.80
N LEU A 142 -4.22 -7.76 -6.02
CA LEU A 142 -3.67 -8.62 -7.05
C LEU A 142 -3.53 -10.02 -6.46
N VAL A 143 -4.29 -10.96 -6.99
CA VAL A 143 -4.29 -12.36 -6.58
C VAL A 143 -3.44 -13.16 -7.55
N PHE A 144 -2.60 -14.03 -7.01
CA PHE A 144 -1.72 -14.92 -7.74
C PHE A 144 -2.16 -16.36 -7.51
N GLU A 145 -2.50 -17.05 -8.59
CA GLU A 145 -2.95 -18.44 -8.56
C GLU A 145 -2.14 -19.29 -9.54
N SER A 146 -1.84 -20.53 -9.14
CA SER A 146 -1.28 -21.55 -10.02
C SER A 146 -1.81 -22.92 -9.63
N LYS A 147 -1.95 -23.81 -10.61
CA LYS A 147 -2.32 -25.22 -10.38
C LYS A 147 -1.11 -26.13 -10.19
N THR A 148 0.05 -25.69 -10.64
CA THR A 148 1.29 -26.48 -10.71
C THR A 148 2.34 -26.02 -9.71
N ARG A 149 2.33 -24.75 -9.32
CA ARG A 149 3.31 -24.16 -8.40
C ARG A 149 2.87 -24.23 -6.95
N SER A 150 3.86 -24.36 -6.07
CA SER A 150 3.66 -24.21 -4.63
C SER A 150 3.39 -22.76 -4.25
N LEU A 151 2.71 -22.54 -3.12
CA LEU A 151 2.44 -21.18 -2.61
C LEU A 151 3.73 -20.39 -2.34
N ASN A 152 4.81 -21.07 -1.97
CA ASN A 152 6.09 -20.44 -1.67
C ASN A 152 6.75 -19.93 -2.95
N GLU A 153 6.70 -20.69 -4.04
CA GLU A 153 7.16 -20.21 -5.36
C GLU A 153 6.34 -19.02 -5.84
N ILE A 154 5.01 -19.06 -5.67
CA ILE A 154 4.13 -17.94 -6.04
C ILE A 154 4.47 -16.69 -5.21
N GLN A 155 4.68 -16.84 -3.91
CA GLN A 155 5.09 -15.76 -2.99
C GLN A 155 6.45 -15.17 -3.39
N ASP A 156 7.39 -16.02 -3.80
CA ASP A 156 8.72 -15.58 -4.28
C ASP A 156 8.59 -14.76 -5.57
N PHE A 157 7.82 -15.21 -6.56
CA PHE A 157 7.55 -14.42 -7.78
C PHE A 157 6.85 -13.09 -7.48
N ALA A 158 5.83 -13.11 -6.62
CA ALA A 158 5.09 -11.92 -6.23
C ALA A 158 6.00 -10.89 -5.54
N SER A 159 6.91 -11.34 -4.66
CA SER A 159 7.78 -10.47 -3.89
C SER A 159 9.02 -9.97 -4.67
N SER A 160 9.63 -10.81 -5.49
CA SER A 160 10.90 -10.52 -6.17
C SER A 160 10.74 -9.91 -7.56
N ARG A 161 9.65 -10.23 -8.28
CA ARG A 161 9.42 -9.75 -9.66
C ARG A 161 8.34 -8.70 -9.75
N VAL A 162 7.16 -9.01 -9.19
CA VAL A 162 5.96 -8.17 -9.37
C VAL A 162 5.97 -6.95 -8.45
N ARG A 163 6.24 -7.13 -7.16
CA ARG A 163 6.26 -6.05 -6.17
C ARG A 163 7.22 -4.89 -6.53
N PRO A 164 8.46 -5.10 -7.03
CA PRO A 164 9.31 -4.00 -7.46
C PRO A 164 8.74 -3.16 -8.60
N MET A 165 7.94 -3.76 -9.50
CA MET A 165 7.36 -3.04 -10.64
C MET A 165 6.30 -2.01 -10.21
N PHE A 166 5.70 -2.15 -9.03
CA PHE A 166 4.76 -1.16 -8.48
C PHE A 166 5.40 0.21 -8.30
N SER A 167 6.72 0.29 -8.13
CA SER A 167 7.43 1.58 -8.04
C SER A 167 7.26 2.45 -9.28
N ARG A 168 6.96 1.85 -10.44
CA ARG A 168 6.73 2.53 -11.72
C ARG A 168 5.27 2.96 -11.92
N ILE A 169 4.35 2.52 -11.06
CA ILE A 169 2.92 2.78 -11.18
C ILE A 169 2.58 4.01 -10.32
N PRO A 170 2.21 5.16 -10.92
CA PRO A 170 1.93 6.38 -10.17
C PRO A 170 0.76 6.20 -9.20
N GLY A 171 0.89 6.78 -8.00
CA GLY A 171 -0.17 6.77 -6.98
C GLY A 171 -0.34 5.48 -6.20
N VAL A 172 0.48 4.44 -6.45
CA VAL A 172 0.33 3.12 -5.82
C VAL A 172 1.45 2.86 -4.81
N SER A 173 1.10 2.18 -3.71
CA SER A 173 2.01 1.56 -2.76
C SER A 173 1.86 0.04 -2.81
N SER A 174 2.98 -0.69 -2.68
CA SER A 174 2.99 -2.16 -2.66
C SER A 174 3.48 -2.70 -1.31
N PRO A 175 2.55 -3.00 -0.40
CA PRO A 175 2.84 -3.84 0.75
C PRO A 175 3.42 -5.20 0.32
N PRO A 176 4.09 -5.92 1.25
CA PRO A 176 4.51 -7.29 1.00
C PRO A 176 3.34 -8.22 0.64
N PRO A 177 3.56 -9.23 -0.22
CA PRO A 177 2.54 -10.25 -0.51
C PRO A 177 2.15 -11.04 0.74
N LEU A 178 0.89 -11.46 0.78
CA LEU A 178 0.27 -12.20 1.88
C LEU A 178 -0.30 -13.53 1.37
N GLY A 179 -0.41 -14.52 2.26
CA GLY A 179 -1.03 -15.83 1.98
C GLY A 179 -0.06 -16.97 1.70
N GLY A 180 1.17 -16.66 1.31
CA GLY A 180 2.30 -17.60 1.24
C GLY A 180 3.36 -17.31 2.30
N ASN A 181 4.40 -18.16 2.34
CA ASN A 181 5.53 -18.00 3.24
C ASN A 181 6.77 -17.50 2.49
N GLN A 182 7.60 -16.69 3.15
CA GLN A 182 8.88 -16.26 2.57
C GLN A 182 9.81 -17.45 2.42
N ARG A 183 10.49 -17.54 1.27
CA ARG A 183 11.50 -18.56 1.02
C ARG A 183 12.65 -18.41 2.02
N THR A 184 12.95 -19.48 2.74
CA THR A 184 13.95 -19.51 3.81
C THR A 184 14.76 -20.78 3.70
N ILE A 185 16.09 -20.66 3.79
CA ILE A 185 16.98 -21.81 3.86
C ILE A 185 17.02 -22.29 5.31
N ILE A 186 16.51 -23.49 5.57
CA ILE A 186 16.36 -24.05 6.91
C ILE A 186 17.48 -25.06 7.14
N ILE A 187 18.29 -24.81 8.17
CA ILE A 187 19.35 -25.73 8.60
C ILE A 187 18.83 -26.50 9.81
N LYS A 188 18.46 -27.77 9.61
CA LYS A 188 17.93 -28.66 10.65
C LYS A 188 19.07 -29.42 11.29
N VAL A 189 19.35 -29.10 12.54
CA VAL A 189 20.45 -29.72 13.29
C VAL A 189 19.91 -30.86 14.17
N ASN A 190 20.58 -32.01 14.16
CA ASN A 190 20.22 -33.16 15.00
C ASN A 190 20.88 -33.03 16.39
N PRO A 191 20.10 -32.90 17.48
CA PRO A 191 20.65 -32.70 18.83
C PRO A 191 21.56 -33.84 19.31
N GLN A 192 21.33 -35.08 18.85
CA GLN A 192 22.14 -36.24 19.24
C GLN A 192 23.51 -36.19 18.58
N LEU A 193 23.57 -35.85 17.29
CA LEU A 193 24.82 -35.73 16.54
C LEU A 193 25.66 -34.57 17.09
N VAL A 194 25.05 -33.41 17.33
CA VAL A 194 25.71 -32.25 17.94
C VAL A 194 26.40 -32.63 19.26
N ARG A 195 25.68 -33.34 20.14
CA ARG A 195 26.26 -33.83 21.41
C ARG A 195 27.39 -34.83 21.19
N SER A 196 27.27 -35.74 20.24
CA SER A 196 28.31 -36.74 19.94
C SER A 196 29.62 -36.11 19.43
N TYR A 197 29.51 -35.00 18.70
CA TYR A 197 30.66 -34.21 18.25
C TYR A 197 31.15 -33.20 19.29
N GLN A 198 30.53 -33.16 20.48
CA GLN A 198 30.82 -32.21 21.56
C GLN A 198 30.69 -30.75 21.10
N LEU A 199 29.75 -30.48 20.20
CA LEU A 199 29.45 -29.15 19.69
C LEU A 199 28.28 -28.53 20.45
N THR A 200 28.19 -27.22 20.40
CA THR A 200 27.04 -26.44 20.88
C THR A 200 26.26 -25.83 19.71
N PRO A 201 24.95 -25.57 19.86
CA PRO A 201 24.17 -24.86 18.84
C PRO A 201 24.78 -23.50 18.47
N ASP A 202 25.33 -22.77 19.44
CA ASP A 202 25.93 -21.45 19.23
C ASP A 202 27.19 -21.50 18.36
N GLU A 203 28.00 -22.56 18.48
CA GLU A 203 29.15 -22.78 17.60
C GLU A 203 28.72 -22.99 16.15
N ILE A 204 27.62 -23.70 15.93
CA ILE A 204 27.07 -23.94 14.58
C ILE A 204 26.57 -22.63 13.99
N ILE A 205 25.81 -21.84 14.76
CA ILE A 205 25.32 -20.51 14.35
C ILE A 205 26.51 -19.61 13.99
N LYS A 206 27.51 -19.54 14.87
CA LYS A 206 28.71 -18.73 14.65
C LYS A 206 29.48 -19.17 13.40
N ALA A 207 29.61 -20.46 13.15
CA ALA A 207 30.27 -20.99 11.97
C ALA A 207 29.54 -20.59 10.68
N ILE A 208 28.22 -20.73 10.64
CA ILE A 208 27.40 -20.33 9.49
C ILE A 208 27.53 -18.82 9.24
N VAL A 209 27.39 -18.00 10.30
CA VAL A 209 27.50 -16.54 10.18
C VAL A 209 28.90 -16.13 9.72
N THR A 210 29.96 -16.75 10.22
CA THR A 210 31.35 -16.39 9.86
C THR A 210 31.68 -16.78 8.41
N ASN A 211 31.20 -17.93 7.94
CA ASN A 211 31.53 -18.45 6.62
C ASN A 211 30.59 -17.95 5.50
N ASN A 212 29.48 -17.29 5.83
CA ASN A 212 28.54 -16.72 4.86
C ASN A 212 28.41 -15.20 5.00
N GLN A 213 29.55 -14.50 5.06
CA GLN A 213 29.62 -13.05 5.17
C GLN A 213 30.18 -12.40 3.90
N ILE A 214 29.61 -11.26 3.52
CA ILE A 214 30.13 -10.44 2.42
C ILE A 214 31.38 -9.71 2.92
N SER A 215 32.53 -9.99 2.31
CA SER A 215 33.80 -9.32 2.63
C SER A 215 34.35 -8.59 1.40
N PRO A 216 34.57 -7.25 1.46
CA PRO A 216 35.22 -6.53 0.38
C PRO A 216 36.73 -6.74 0.44
N ALA A 217 37.32 -7.43 -0.55
CA ALA A 217 38.77 -7.64 -0.61
C ALA A 217 39.55 -6.50 -1.29
N GLY A 218 38.88 -5.41 -1.71
CA GLY A 218 39.53 -4.25 -2.30
C GLY A 218 40.05 -4.49 -3.72
N ASN A 219 41.10 -3.75 -4.09
CA ASN A 219 41.68 -3.75 -5.42
C ASN A 219 43.20 -3.95 -5.34
N ILE A 220 43.77 -4.65 -6.31
CA ILE A 220 45.23 -4.78 -6.48
C ILE A 220 45.66 -3.94 -7.69
N ARG A 221 46.65 -3.07 -7.49
CA ARG A 221 47.28 -2.31 -8.57
C ARG A 221 48.43 -3.12 -9.15
N MET A 222 48.37 -3.42 -10.45
CA MET A 222 49.46 -4.04 -11.21
C MET A 222 49.85 -3.16 -12.39
N GLY A 223 50.99 -2.47 -12.26
CA GLY A 223 51.45 -1.49 -13.25
C GLY A 223 50.42 -0.37 -13.45
N GLU A 224 49.94 -0.24 -14.68
CA GLU A 224 48.91 0.75 -15.05
C GLU A 224 47.46 0.30 -14.84
N LYS A 225 47.22 -0.95 -14.40
CA LYS A 225 45.87 -1.51 -14.22
C LYS A 225 45.53 -1.70 -12.75
N THR A 226 44.31 -1.34 -12.37
CA THR A 226 43.72 -1.63 -11.06
C THR A 226 42.73 -2.77 -11.24
N LEU A 227 43.05 -3.95 -10.73
CA LEU A 227 42.16 -5.11 -10.77
C LEU A 227 41.35 -5.19 -9.49
N MET A 228 40.06 -5.40 -9.64
CA MET A 228 39.16 -5.67 -8.53
C MET A 228 39.28 -7.13 -8.12
N THR A 229 39.43 -7.40 -6.83
CA THR A 229 39.54 -8.76 -6.28
C THR A 229 38.25 -9.14 -5.56
N PRO A 230 37.28 -9.79 -6.24
CA PRO A 230 36.06 -10.23 -5.58
C PRO A 230 36.32 -11.47 -4.70
N VAL A 231 35.66 -11.54 -3.54
CA VAL A 231 35.65 -12.72 -2.67
C VAL A 231 34.38 -13.52 -2.93
N ASN A 232 34.49 -14.84 -3.08
CA ASN A 232 33.36 -15.74 -3.28
C ASN A 232 32.95 -16.41 -1.97
N SER A 233 32.67 -15.61 -0.93
CA SER A 233 32.31 -16.09 0.42
C SER A 233 30.82 -16.32 0.62
N LEU A 234 29.98 -15.91 -0.33
CA LEU A 234 28.54 -16.15 -0.26
C LEU A 234 28.18 -17.53 -0.80
N VAL A 235 27.40 -18.25 -0.01
CA VAL A 235 26.83 -19.54 -0.38
C VAL A 235 25.77 -19.33 -1.46
N LYS A 236 25.86 -20.07 -2.58
CA LYS A 236 24.98 -19.87 -3.74
C LYS A 236 23.83 -20.85 -3.77
N LYS A 237 24.07 -22.09 -3.37
CA LYS A 237 23.04 -23.14 -3.34
C LYS A 237 22.72 -23.55 -1.91
N PRO A 238 21.48 -23.97 -1.62
CA PRO A 238 21.14 -24.54 -0.32
C PRO A 238 22.06 -25.70 0.06
N GLU A 239 22.43 -26.57 -0.89
CA GLU A 239 23.30 -27.71 -0.61
C GLU A 239 24.71 -27.28 -0.16
N ASP A 240 25.23 -26.17 -0.67
CA ASP A 240 26.57 -25.68 -0.35
C ASP A 240 26.72 -25.28 1.14
N PHE A 241 25.61 -25.04 1.86
CA PHE A 241 25.64 -24.83 3.32
C PHE A 241 26.14 -26.07 4.08
N LEU A 242 25.96 -27.27 3.51
CA LEU A 242 26.40 -28.53 4.11
C LEU A 242 27.93 -28.63 4.20
N ASP A 243 28.65 -27.92 3.33
CA ASP A 243 30.12 -27.90 3.25
C ASP A 243 30.76 -26.82 4.13
N ILE A 244 29.96 -26.08 4.92
CA ILE A 244 30.49 -25.11 5.87
C ILE A 244 31.19 -25.85 7.03
N PRO A 245 32.47 -25.55 7.30
CA PRO A 245 33.17 -26.14 8.44
C PRO A 245 32.70 -25.48 9.74
N ILE A 246 32.27 -26.30 10.70
CA ILE A 246 31.89 -25.86 12.05
C ILE A 246 33.12 -25.80 12.95
N ARG A 247 33.95 -26.84 12.90
CA ARG A 247 35.17 -26.95 13.71
C ARG A 247 36.36 -27.30 12.84
N VAL A 248 37.37 -26.42 12.88
CA VAL A 248 38.67 -26.58 12.21
C VAL A 248 39.76 -26.66 13.28
N GLY A 249 40.72 -27.59 13.17
CA GLY A 249 41.77 -27.75 14.18
C GLY A 249 42.30 -29.18 14.30
N ALA A 250 42.80 -29.54 15.48
CA ALA A 250 43.35 -30.87 15.76
C ALA A 250 42.24 -31.94 15.75
N GLY A 251 42.18 -32.72 14.67
CA GLY A 251 41.18 -33.77 14.44
C GLY A 251 40.51 -33.66 13.06
N PRO A 252 39.56 -34.55 12.74
CA PRO A 252 38.76 -34.43 11.54
C PRO A 252 37.90 -33.15 11.59
N THR A 253 37.88 -32.41 10.48
CA THR A 253 36.99 -31.25 10.31
C THR A 253 35.54 -31.71 10.38
N VAL A 254 34.74 -31.04 11.20
CA VAL A 254 33.30 -31.30 11.30
C VAL A 254 32.56 -30.26 10.47
N PHE A 255 31.72 -30.71 9.57
CA PHE A 255 30.92 -29.91 8.66
C PHE A 255 29.44 -29.88 9.07
N VAL A 256 28.67 -28.95 8.51
CA VAL A 256 27.21 -28.90 8.74
C VAL A 256 26.53 -30.22 8.33
N ARG A 257 26.98 -30.88 7.25
CA ARG A 257 26.48 -32.23 6.88
C ARG A 257 26.62 -33.29 7.95
N ASP A 258 27.60 -33.17 8.85
CA ASP A 258 27.85 -34.19 9.87
C ASP A 258 26.87 -34.07 11.05
N VAL A 259 26.20 -32.91 11.18
CA VAL A 259 25.33 -32.59 12.30
C VAL A 259 23.88 -32.30 11.90
N GLY A 260 23.58 -32.17 10.61
CA GLY A 260 22.25 -31.76 10.17
C GLY A 260 22.02 -31.83 8.66
N THR A 261 20.85 -31.36 8.27
CA THR A 261 20.42 -31.24 6.88
C THR A 261 20.10 -29.79 6.55
N VAL A 262 20.17 -29.45 5.26
CA VAL A 262 19.77 -28.14 4.75
C VAL A 262 18.60 -28.35 3.81
N GLU A 263 17.55 -27.55 3.98
CA GLU A 263 16.35 -27.58 3.15
C GLU A 263 16.08 -26.20 2.58
N ASP A 264 15.77 -26.15 1.29
CA ASP A 264 15.18 -24.97 0.66
C ASP A 264 13.68 -24.98 0.94
N GLY A 265 13.30 -24.26 1.99
CA GLY A 265 11.94 -24.28 2.52
C GLY A 265 11.33 -22.89 2.57
N ALA A 266 10.43 -22.71 3.53
CA ALA A 266 9.82 -21.43 3.80
C ALA A 266 9.64 -21.25 5.30
N ASP A 267 9.50 -20.00 5.71
CA ASP A 267 9.28 -19.65 7.11
C ASP A 267 7.98 -20.27 7.67
N VAL A 268 7.81 -20.27 8.99
CA VAL A 268 6.65 -20.84 9.66
C VAL A 268 5.36 -20.16 9.20
N THR A 269 4.36 -20.94 8.79
CA THR A 269 3.05 -20.42 8.41
C THR A 269 2.32 -19.82 9.62
N VAL A 270 2.29 -18.49 9.68
CA VAL A 270 1.54 -17.72 10.69
C VAL A 270 0.20 -17.22 10.18
N SER A 271 -0.01 -17.20 8.86
CA SER A 271 -1.26 -16.79 8.22
C SER A 271 -1.45 -17.49 6.88
N TYR A 272 -2.68 -17.52 6.39
CA TYR A 272 -3.01 -18.03 5.06
C TYR A 272 -4.13 -17.19 4.46
N ALA A 273 -4.18 -17.14 3.13
CA ALA A 273 -5.24 -16.47 2.39
C ALA A 273 -6.01 -17.50 1.57
N LEU A 274 -7.33 -17.33 1.49
CA LEU A 274 -8.21 -18.16 0.68
C LEU A 274 -8.92 -17.29 -0.35
N VAL A 275 -8.82 -17.68 -1.61
CA VAL A 275 -9.58 -17.10 -2.71
C VAL A 275 -10.44 -18.22 -3.30
N ASN A 276 -11.76 -18.05 -3.25
CA ASN A 276 -12.74 -19.04 -3.71
C ASN A 276 -12.48 -20.46 -3.15
N GLY A 277 -12.11 -20.55 -1.87
CA GLY A 277 -11.85 -21.83 -1.18
C GLY A 277 -10.48 -22.47 -1.46
N ARG A 278 -9.62 -21.85 -2.28
CA ARG A 278 -8.25 -22.31 -2.54
C ARG A 278 -7.24 -21.38 -1.90
N ARG A 279 -6.11 -21.94 -1.44
CA ARG A 279 -5.01 -21.11 -0.95
C ARG A 279 -4.42 -20.31 -2.10
N ALA A 280 -4.21 -19.02 -1.87
CA ALA A 280 -3.66 -18.11 -2.85
C ALA A 280 -2.68 -17.14 -2.18
N VAL A 281 -1.86 -16.50 -3.00
CA VAL A 281 -1.05 -15.35 -2.59
C VAL A 281 -1.71 -14.10 -3.13
N TYR A 282 -1.74 -13.01 -2.37
CA TYR A 282 -2.23 -11.73 -2.88
C TYR A 282 -1.36 -10.56 -2.42
N ILE A 283 -1.31 -9.52 -3.23
CA ILE A 283 -0.73 -8.22 -2.89
C ILE A 283 -1.89 -7.21 -2.77
N PRO A 284 -2.13 -6.63 -1.60
CA PRO A 284 -3.09 -5.54 -1.48
C PRO A 284 -2.56 -4.31 -2.24
N VAL A 285 -3.38 -3.77 -3.13
CA VAL A 285 -3.08 -2.53 -3.86
C VAL A 285 -3.54 -1.37 -3.00
N VAL A 286 -2.59 -0.63 -2.43
CA VAL A 286 -2.89 0.50 -1.55
C VAL A 286 -2.65 1.79 -2.31
N LYS A 287 -3.64 2.69 -2.33
CA LYS A 287 -3.44 4.02 -2.92
C LYS A 287 -2.61 4.90 -1.99
N LYS A 288 -1.77 5.77 -2.55
CA LYS A 288 -1.16 6.86 -1.80
C LYS A 288 -2.22 7.89 -1.43
N SER A 289 -2.00 8.66 -0.36
CA SER A 289 -2.96 9.62 0.19
C SER A 289 -3.38 10.72 -0.82
N ASP A 290 -2.50 11.04 -1.76
CA ASP A 290 -2.68 12.07 -2.79
C ASP A 290 -3.27 11.53 -4.12
N ALA A 291 -3.52 10.22 -4.22
CA ALA A 291 -3.97 9.58 -5.44
C ALA A 291 -5.48 9.26 -5.42
N SER A 292 -6.14 9.43 -6.57
CA SER A 292 -7.52 8.99 -6.78
C SER A 292 -7.60 7.47 -6.89
N THR A 293 -8.65 6.89 -6.29
CA THR A 293 -8.98 5.47 -6.41
C THR A 293 -9.12 5.04 -7.87
N LEU A 294 -9.85 5.82 -8.68
CA LEU A 294 -10.12 5.47 -10.07
C LEU A 294 -8.83 5.48 -10.91
N ASP A 295 -7.97 6.47 -10.71
CA ASP A 295 -6.69 6.58 -11.43
C ASP A 295 -5.74 5.43 -11.07
N VAL A 296 -5.63 5.09 -9.78
CA VAL A 296 -4.81 3.97 -9.31
C VAL A 296 -5.26 2.66 -9.93
N VAL A 297 -6.57 2.37 -9.92
CA VAL A 297 -7.10 1.15 -10.52
C VAL A 297 -6.85 1.12 -12.02
N ASN A 298 -7.06 2.23 -12.73
CA ASN A 298 -6.79 2.32 -14.16
C ASN A 298 -5.31 2.10 -14.49
N ASN A 299 -4.40 2.65 -13.69
CA ASN A 299 -2.96 2.48 -13.85
C ASN A 299 -2.54 1.02 -13.59
N ILE A 300 -3.11 0.36 -12.58
CA ILE A 300 -2.87 -1.06 -12.29
C ILE A 300 -3.41 -1.95 -13.41
N LYS A 301 -4.63 -1.70 -13.90
CA LYS A 301 -5.21 -2.44 -15.03
C LYS A 301 -4.38 -2.29 -16.30
N LYS A 302 -3.84 -1.11 -16.57
CA LYS A 302 -2.92 -0.87 -17.70
C LYS A 302 -1.58 -1.59 -17.54
N ALA A 303 -1.05 -1.67 -16.31
CA ALA A 303 0.20 -2.37 -16.01
C ALA A 303 0.03 -3.89 -15.94
N LEU A 304 -1.19 -4.41 -15.75
CA LEU A 304 -1.45 -5.83 -15.53
C LEU A 304 -0.85 -6.76 -16.60
N PRO A 305 -0.89 -6.45 -17.91
CA PRO A 305 -0.22 -7.26 -18.93
C PRO A 305 1.31 -7.32 -18.73
N GLU A 306 1.94 -6.20 -18.38
CA GLU A 306 3.37 -6.16 -18.10
C GLU A 306 3.73 -6.95 -16.83
N LEU A 307 2.90 -6.85 -15.79
CA LEU A 307 3.06 -7.62 -14.56
C LEU A 307 2.91 -9.13 -14.85
N GLN A 308 1.93 -9.52 -15.67
CA GLN A 308 1.71 -10.91 -16.07
C GLN A 308 2.90 -11.46 -16.88
N ASN A 309 3.52 -10.64 -17.74
CA ASN A 309 4.70 -11.03 -18.52
C ASN A 309 5.99 -11.16 -17.68
N SER A 310 6.00 -10.62 -16.46
CA SER A 310 7.17 -10.71 -15.56
C SER A 310 7.26 -12.06 -14.83
N ILE A 311 6.17 -12.82 -14.81
CA ILE A 311 6.08 -14.13 -14.15
C ILE A 311 5.84 -15.24 -15.17
N PRO A 312 6.14 -16.50 -14.82
CA PRO A 312 5.90 -17.63 -15.72
C PRO A 312 4.41 -17.78 -16.10
N GLU A 313 4.14 -18.30 -17.30
CA GLU A 313 2.78 -18.44 -17.85
C GLU A 313 1.85 -19.35 -17.02
N ASP A 314 2.40 -20.21 -16.17
CA ASP A 314 1.64 -21.10 -15.28
C ASP A 314 1.15 -20.43 -13.99
N VAL A 315 1.50 -19.16 -13.78
CA VAL A 315 0.98 -18.32 -12.68
C VAL A 315 0.10 -17.23 -13.25
N LYS A 316 -1.18 -17.22 -12.86
CA LYS A 316 -2.16 -16.22 -13.30
C LYS A 316 -2.26 -15.11 -12.27
N ILE A 317 -2.18 -13.86 -12.72
CA ILE A 317 -2.52 -12.68 -11.93
C ILE A 317 -3.96 -12.28 -12.24
N SER A 318 -4.81 -12.17 -11.22
CA SER A 318 -6.12 -11.51 -11.32
C SER A 318 -6.19 -10.30 -10.41
N TYR A 319 -7.03 -9.33 -10.77
CA TYR A 319 -7.31 -8.17 -9.94
C TYR A 319 -8.70 -8.31 -9.33
N GLU A 320 -8.73 -8.61 -8.03
CA GLU A 320 -9.93 -8.87 -7.25
C GLU A 320 -10.21 -7.69 -6.30
N PHE A 321 -11.43 -7.66 -5.73
CA PHE A 321 -11.88 -6.58 -4.82
C PHE A 321 -11.74 -5.17 -5.42
N ASP A 322 -11.97 -5.04 -6.72
CA ASP A 322 -11.90 -3.78 -7.44
C ASP A 322 -12.91 -2.75 -6.92
N GLN A 323 -12.41 -1.78 -6.17
CA GLN A 323 -13.18 -0.71 -5.57
C GLN A 323 -13.69 0.30 -6.61
N SER A 324 -13.04 0.43 -7.78
CA SER A 324 -13.46 1.38 -8.83
C SER A 324 -14.84 1.06 -9.38
N VAL A 325 -15.28 -0.20 -9.34
CA VAL A 325 -16.59 -0.65 -9.83
C VAL A 325 -17.72 0.02 -9.04
N TYR A 326 -17.56 0.17 -7.71
CA TYR A 326 -18.54 0.86 -6.88
C TYR A 326 -18.70 2.33 -7.28
N VAL A 327 -17.57 3.02 -7.50
CA VAL A 327 -17.55 4.44 -7.90
C VAL A 327 -18.13 4.63 -9.30
N THR A 328 -17.72 3.81 -10.26
CA THR A 328 -18.22 3.91 -11.64
C THR A 328 -19.71 3.58 -11.72
N ASN A 329 -20.19 2.60 -10.95
CA ASN A 329 -21.61 2.32 -10.87
C ASN A 329 -22.38 3.47 -10.20
N ALA A 330 -21.87 4.07 -9.12
CA ALA A 330 -22.50 5.23 -8.48
C ALA A 330 -22.59 6.43 -9.44
N LEU A 331 -21.53 6.71 -10.20
CA LEU A 331 -21.53 7.73 -11.24
C LEU A 331 -22.55 7.43 -12.34
N LYS A 332 -22.58 6.18 -12.82
CA LYS A 332 -23.55 5.76 -13.84
C LYS A 332 -24.99 5.89 -13.33
N SER A 333 -25.24 5.48 -12.08
CA SER A 333 -26.54 5.64 -11.42
C SER A 333 -26.95 7.10 -11.34
N LEU A 334 -26.06 8.00 -10.90
CA LEU A 334 -26.34 9.43 -10.85
C LEU A 334 -26.72 9.98 -12.24
N VAL A 335 -25.99 9.59 -13.28
CA VAL A 335 -26.30 10.02 -14.66
C VAL A 335 -27.66 9.47 -15.11
N THR A 336 -27.96 8.20 -14.84
CA THR A 336 -29.25 7.60 -15.22
C THR A 336 -30.42 8.21 -14.46
N GLU A 337 -30.28 8.42 -13.15
CA GLU A 337 -31.28 9.06 -12.30
C GLU A 337 -31.47 10.52 -12.70
N GLY A 338 -30.38 11.23 -13.04
CA GLY A 338 -30.46 12.60 -13.50
C GLY A 338 -31.17 12.74 -14.85
N ILE A 339 -30.92 11.82 -15.79
CA ILE A 339 -31.64 11.79 -17.08
C ILE A 339 -33.11 11.45 -16.85
N LEU A 340 -33.42 10.44 -16.03
CA LEU A 340 -34.79 10.08 -15.70
C LEU A 340 -35.53 11.24 -15.03
N GLY A 341 -34.90 11.91 -14.06
CA GLY A 341 -35.43 13.11 -13.41
C GLY A 341 -35.71 14.22 -14.42
N ALA A 342 -34.77 14.51 -15.32
CA ALA A 342 -34.98 15.55 -16.34
C ALA A 342 -36.11 15.20 -17.31
N VAL A 343 -36.19 13.95 -17.76
CA VAL A 343 -37.24 13.48 -18.67
C VAL A 343 -38.62 13.48 -18.00
N LEU A 344 -38.73 12.96 -16.77
CA LEU A 344 -40.01 12.89 -16.04
C LEU A 344 -40.53 14.29 -15.70
N THR A 345 -39.65 15.18 -15.21
CA THR A 345 -40.01 16.57 -14.93
C THR A 345 -40.36 17.31 -16.22
N GLY A 346 -39.60 17.10 -17.30
CA GLY A 346 -39.92 17.64 -18.62
C GLY A 346 -41.29 17.18 -19.14
N LEU A 347 -41.62 15.91 -18.97
CA LEU A 347 -42.92 15.34 -19.36
C LEU A 347 -44.07 15.92 -18.52
N MET A 348 -43.86 16.11 -17.23
CA MET A 348 -44.82 16.75 -16.32
C MET A 348 -45.09 18.20 -16.77
N VAL A 349 -44.04 18.98 -17.03
CA VAL A 349 -44.14 20.36 -17.56
C VAL A 349 -44.87 20.37 -18.90
N LEU A 350 -44.58 19.43 -19.80
CA LEU A 350 -45.27 19.31 -21.09
C LEU A 350 -46.77 19.04 -20.91
N LEU A 351 -47.14 18.17 -19.96
CA LEU A 351 -48.53 17.78 -19.72
C LEU A 351 -49.36 18.93 -19.14
N PHE A 352 -48.79 19.72 -18.23
CA PHE A 352 -49.51 20.83 -17.58
C PHE A 352 -49.48 22.13 -18.38
N LEU A 353 -48.34 22.50 -18.97
CA LEU A 353 -48.16 23.79 -19.64
C LEU A 353 -48.32 23.70 -21.17
N ARG A 354 -48.22 22.49 -21.75
CA ARG A 354 -48.28 22.24 -23.21
C ARG A 354 -47.34 23.11 -24.05
N ASP A 355 -46.28 23.62 -23.43
CA ASP A 355 -45.28 24.49 -24.06
C ASP A 355 -43.92 23.79 -24.12
N TRP A 356 -43.47 23.47 -25.34
CA TRP A 356 -42.18 22.82 -25.59
C TRP A 356 -40.99 23.69 -25.18
N ARG A 357 -41.13 25.02 -25.18
CA ARG A 357 -40.04 25.92 -24.75
C ARG A 357 -39.79 25.78 -23.25
N SER A 358 -40.85 25.75 -22.45
CA SER A 358 -40.76 25.52 -21.01
C SER A 358 -40.11 24.17 -20.67
N VAL A 359 -40.41 23.12 -21.43
CA VAL A 359 -39.78 21.80 -21.25
C VAL A 359 -38.27 21.86 -21.48
N ILE A 360 -37.83 22.48 -22.58
CA ILE A 360 -36.40 22.59 -22.91
C ILE A 360 -35.66 23.37 -21.81
N ILE A 361 -36.27 24.45 -21.30
CA ILE A 361 -35.66 25.25 -20.23
C ILE A 361 -35.41 24.38 -18.99
N VAL A 362 -36.40 23.59 -18.56
CA VAL A 362 -36.26 22.73 -17.37
C VAL A 362 -35.24 21.62 -17.58
N VAL A 363 -35.30 20.93 -18.72
CA VAL A 363 -34.38 19.82 -19.05
C VAL A 363 -32.93 20.29 -19.13
N VAL A 364 -32.68 21.48 -19.65
CA VAL A 364 -31.33 22.06 -19.77
C VAL A 364 -30.82 22.59 -18.43
N THR A 365 -31.71 23.07 -17.55
CA THR A 365 -31.32 23.63 -16.25
C THR A 365 -30.74 22.57 -15.31
N ILE A 366 -31.28 21.34 -15.31
CA ILE A 366 -30.81 20.25 -14.43
C ILE A 366 -29.32 19.92 -14.64
N PRO A 367 -28.84 19.59 -15.87
CA PRO A 367 -27.41 19.37 -16.12
C PRO A 367 -26.54 20.58 -15.76
N ILE A 368 -27.00 21.81 -16.05
CA ILE A 368 -26.23 23.02 -15.73
C ILE A 368 -26.08 23.19 -14.21
N SER A 369 -27.11 22.90 -13.42
CA SER A 369 -27.05 22.96 -11.96
C SER A 369 -26.07 21.93 -11.39
N VAL A 370 -26.09 20.69 -11.88
CA VAL A 370 -25.15 19.63 -11.47
C VAL A 370 -23.72 20.01 -11.83
N LEU A 371 -23.49 20.48 -13.06
CA LEU A 371 -22.19 20.94 -13.53
C LEU A 371 -21.66 22.14 -12.73
N SER A 372 -22.55 23.04 -12.32
CA SER A 372 -22.21 24.17 -11.43
C SER A 372 -21.80 23.67 -10.04
N ALA A 373 -22.49 22.67 -9.49
CA ALA A 373 -22.14 22.07 -8.21
C ALA A 373 -20.76 21.38 -8.27
N VAL A 374 -20.42 20.71 -9.38
CA VAL A 374 -19.08 20.12 -9.59
C VAL A 374 -17.98 21.17 -9.62
N ILE A 375 -18.22 22.36 -10.18
CA ILE A 375 -17.26 23.48 -10.10
C ILE A 375 -17.05 23.88 -8.63
N LEU A 376 -18.14 24.08 -7.89
CA LEU A 376 -18.07 24.51 -6.49
C LEU A 376 -17.37 23.49 -5.60
N LEU A 377 -17.58 22.18 -5.85
CA LEU A 377 -16.86 21.12 -5.16
C LEU A 377 -15.35 21.22 -5.41
N ASN A 378 -14.94 21.40 -6.67
CA ASN A 378 -13.52 21.54 -7.02
C ASN A 378 -12.90 22.80 -6.38
N LEU A 379 -13.59 23.94 -6.45
CA LEU A 379 -13.14 25.19 -5.80
C LEU A 379 -13.03 25.07 -4.28
N ALA A 380 -13.86 24.23 -3.66
CA ALA A 380 -13.81 23.92 -2.23
C ALA A 380 -12.78 22.83 -1.88
N GLY A 381 -12.03 22.30 -2.85
CA GLY A 381 -11.07 21.21 -2.66
C GLY A 381 -11.71 19.87 -2.29
N GLN A 382 -13.00 19.68 -2.61
CA GLN A 382 -13.74 18.46 -2.34
C GLN A 382 -13.64 17.47 -3.51
N THR A 383 -13.82 16.18 -3.22
CA THR A 383 -13.77 15.10 -4.22
C THR A 383 -15.17 14.68 -4.67
N ILE A 384 -15.24 14.05 -5.85
CA ILE A 384 -16.43 13.30 -6.24
C ILE A 384 -16.37 11.94 -5.54
N ASN A 385 -17.29 11.70 -4.61
CA ASN A 385 -17.35 10.49 -3.81
C ASN A 385 -18.80 10.08 -3.54
N ILE A 386 -19.00 8.94 -2.89
CA ILE A 386 -20.36 8.39 -2.71
C ILE A 386 -21.26 9.38 -1.94
N MET A 387 -20.73 10.14 -0.98
CA MET A 387 -21.50 11.12 -0.22
C MET A 387 -21.85 12.34 -1.08
N THR A 388 -20.90 12.89 -1.84
CA THR A 388 -21.16 14.03 -2.72
C THR A 388 -22.06 13.65 -3.91
N LEU A 389 -21.91 12.45 -4.47
CA LEU A 389 -22.79 11.89 -5.50
C LEU A 389 -24.22 11.69 -4.98
N SER A 390 -24.39 11.19 -3.75
CA SER A 390 -25.71 11.05 -3.13
C SER A 390 -26.38 12.41 -2.91
N GLY A 391 -25.60 13.42 -2.50
CA GLY A 391 -26.09 14.80 -2.39
C GLY A 391 -26.51 15.39 -3.74
N LEU A 392 -25.72 15.15 -4.79
CA LEU A 392 -26.07 15.55 -6.17
C LEU A 392 -27.32 14.84 -6.67
N ALA A 393 -27.48 13.53 -6.40
CA ALA A 393 -28.66 12.76 -6.79
C ALA A 393 -29.93 13.33 -6.16
N LEU A 394 -29.88 13.63 -4.85
CA LEU A 394 -30.99 14.29 -4.14
C LEU A 394 -31.29 15.66 -4.76
N ALA A 395 -30.26 16.45 -5.06
CA ALA A 395 -30.42 17.79 -5.62
C ALA A 395 -31.04 17.80 -7.03
N VAL A 396 -30.96 16.70 -7.79
CA VAL A 396 -31.67 16.59 -9.08
C VAL A 396 -33.18 16.37 -8.91
N GLY A 397 -33.59 15.79 -7.77
CA GLY A 397 -35.01 15.60 -7.44
C GLY A 397 -35.72 16.85 -6.91
N ILE A 398 -34.97 17.92 -6.59
CA ILE A 398 -35.45 19.21 -6.07
C ILE A 398 -35.38 20.24 -7.19
#